data_AF-A0A8T3LQU4-F1
#
_entry.id   AF-A0A8T3LQU4-F1
#
_cell.length_a   1.000
_cell.length_b   1.000
_cell.length_c   1.000
_cell.angle_alpha   90.00
_cell.angle_beta   90.00
_cell.angle_gamma   90.00
#
_symmetry.space_group_name_H-M   'P 1'
#
loop_
_entity.id
_entity.type
_entity.pdbx_description
1 polymer ?
#
loop_
_entity_poly.entity_id
_entity_poly.type
_entity_poly.pdbx_seq_one_letter_code
_entity_poly.pdbx_strand_id
1 'polypeptide(L)'
;MSTPACAVGRLGDEGPWVGFAPELEDAYALVVGGTAAGTRRSPADPDDLLSLAIAYFEDALVAPPEELAATHGDIGALVRSLSELEHDEERRRLLREAVDAVDDGLATDVVLGRLNRCLTEGEEPIARLTRRAARLIGA
;
A
#
# COMPACT_ATOMS: atom_id res chain seq x y z
N MET A 1 5.65 -7.47 20.20
CA MET A 1 5.30 -8.52 19.22
C MET A 1 5.19 -7.84 17.87
N SER A 2 5.87 -8.32 16.83
CA SER A 2 5.69 -7.75 15.49
C SER A 2 4.34 -8.20 14.95
N THR A 3 3.51 -7.25 14.50
CA THR A 3 2.27 -7.56 13.78
C THR A 3 2.60 -8.26 12.46
N PRO A 4 1.79 -9.22 11.99
CA PRO A 4 2.00 -9.86 10.70
C PRO A 4 1.89 -8.85 9.55
N ALA A 5 2.61 -9.13 8.47
CA ALA A 5 2.55 -8.34 7.24
C ALA A 5 1.45 -8.84 6.33
N CYS A 6 0.82 -7.93 5.60
CA CYS A 6 -0.13 -8.20 4.54
C CYS A 6 0.54 -7.92 3.19
N ALA A 7 0.32 -8.77 2.19
CA ALA A 7 0.87 -8.68 0.85
C ALA A 7 -0.21 -8.20 -0.12
N VAL A 8 0.11 -7.17 -0.92
CA VAL A 8 -0.79 -6.65 -1.96
C VAL A 8 -0.61 -7.41 -3.26
N GLY A 9 0.62 -7.74 -3.63
CA GLY A 9 0.90 -8.45 -4.87
C GLY A 9 2.38 -8.69 -5.11
N ARG A 10 2.71 -9.36 -6.19
CA ARG A 10 4.07 -9.72 -6.62
C ARG A 10 4.52 -8.87 -7.78
N LEU A 11 5.77 -8.43 -7.69
CA LEU A 11 6.46 -7.67 -8.73
C LEU A 11 6.98 -8.63 -9.83
N GLY A 12 6.03 -9.24 -10.56
CA GLY A 12 6.26 -10.27 -11.57
C GLY A 12 6.04 -11.70 -11.06
N ASP A 13 5.95 -12.65 -12.00
CA ASP A 13 5.53 -14.04 -11.72
C ASP A 13 6.44 -14.80 -10.74
N GLU A 14 7.74 -14.52 -10.77
CA GLU A 14 8.72 -15.08 -9.84
C GLU A 14 9.31 -14.00 -8.91
N GLY A 15 8.77 -12.80 -8.97
CA GLY A 15 9.24 -11.65 -8.21
C GLY A 15 8.90 -11.72 -6.72
N PRO A 16 9.51 -10.80 -5.93
CA PRO A 16 9.14 -10.60 -4.55
C PRO A 16 7.69 -10.08 -4.45
N TRP A 17 7.01 -10.41 -3.36
CA TRP A 17 5.77 -9.73 -2.99
C TRP A 17 6.07 -8.42 -2.27
N VAL A 18 5.18 -7.44 -2.47
CA VAL A 18 5.17 -6.16 -1.77
C VAL A 18 3.89 -6.03 -0.96
N GLY A 19 3.98 -5.29 0.13
CA GLY A 19 2.89 -5.16 1.08
C GLY A 19 3.22 -4.22 2.21
N PHE A 20 2.47 -4.33 3.30
CA PHE A 20 2.61 -3.45 4.46
C PHE A 20 2.51 -4.24 5.76
N ALA A 21 3.03 -3.66 6.84
CA ALA A 21 2.82 -4.11 8.19
C ALA A 21 2.64 -2.91 9.11
N PRO A 22 1.69 -2.94 10.07
CA PRO A 22 1.55 -1.85 11.04
C PRO A 22 2.72 -1.85 12.03
N GLU A 23 3.12 -0.65 12.43
CA GLU A 23 4.17 -0.34 13.39
C GLU A 23 3.56 0.24 14.69
N LEU A 24 4.39 0.44 15.73
CA LEU A 24 3.92 0.79 17.09
C LEU A 24 3.24 2.17 17.23
N GLU A 25 3.47 3.10 16.30
CA GLU A 25 2.99 4.49 16.37
C GLU A 25 1.89 4.77 15.34
N ASP A 26 1.02 3.79 15.09
CA ASP A 26 -0.06 3.84 14.06
C ASP A 26 0.46 4.11 12.63
N ALA A 27 1.77 4.00 12.44
CA ALA A 27 2.45 4.07 11.15
C ALA A 27 2.51 2.68 10.49
N TYR A 28 2.90 2.66 9.22
CA TYR A 28 3.11 1.43 8.47
C TYR A 28 4.52 1.34 7.91
N ALA A 29 5.04 0.12 7.85
CA ALA A 29 6.24 -0.22 7.11
C ALA A 29 5.87 -0.76 5.73
N LEU A 30 6.66 -0.40 4.72
CA LEU A 30 6.67 -1.07 3.43
C LEU A 30 7.41 -2.39 3.62
N VAL A 31 6.79 -3.47 3.21
CA VAL A 31 7.31 -4.83 3.37
C VAL A 31 7.54 -5.45 2.00
N VAL A 32 8.69 -6.10 1.86
CA VAL A 32 9.06 -6.85 0.66
C VAL A 32 9.48 -8.24 1.10
N GLY A 33 8.85 -9.27 0.56
CA GLY A 33 9.17 -10.66 0.89
C GLY A 33 9.37 -11.53 -0.34
N GLY A 34 10.19 -12.57 -0.20
CA GLY A 34 10.49 -13.51 -1.28
C GLY A 34 11.06 -14.82 -0.76
N THR A 35 11.01 -15.86 -1.60
CA THR A 35 11.28 -17.26 -1.25
C THR A 35 12.73 -17.53 -0.82
N ALA A 36 13.70 -16.68 -1.19
CA ALA A 36 15.12 -16.91 -0.92
C ALA A 36 15.79 -15.94 0.08
N ALA A 37 15.24 -14.72 0.30
CA ALA A 37 15.91 -13.65 1.05
C ALA A 37 15.25 -13.30 2.40
N GLY A 38 14.13 -13.94 2.72
CA GLY A 38 13.29 -13.59 3.86
C GLY A 38 12.54 -12.27 3.63
N THR A 39 11.94 -11.75 4.70
CA THR A 39 11.18 -10.49 4.65
C THR A 39 12.08 -9.32 5.01
N ARG A 40 12.03 -8.25 4.20
CA ARG A 40 12.63 -6.94 4.48
C ARG A 40 11.53 -5.93 4.71
N ARG A 41 11.80 -4.95 5.56
CA ARG A 41 10.84 -3.91 5.92
C ARG A 41 11.56 -2.59 6.18
N SER A 42 10.92 -1.49 5.81
CA SER A 42 11.37 -0.14 6.10
C SER A 42 10.17 0.76 6.36
N PRO A 43 10.34 1.90 7.06
CA PRO A 43 9.28 2.91 7.13
C PRO A 43 8.73 3.23 5.74
N ALA A 44 7.40 3.24 5.61
CA ALA A 44 6.73 3.68 4.41
C ALA A 44 6.42 5.17 4.52
N ASP A 45 6.61 5.90 3.43
CA ASP A 45 6.01 7.23 3.29
C ASP A 45 4.56 7.12 2.80
N PRO A 46 3.76 8.20 2.89
CA PRO A 46 2.37 8.17 2.46
C PRO A 46 2.15 7.72 1.01
N ASP A 47 3.04 8.07 0.09
CA ASP A 47 2.91 7.73 -1.32
C ASP A 47 3.26 6.25 -1.58
N ASP A 48 4.15 5.64 -0.79
CA ASP A 48 4.36 4.19 -0.77
C ASP A 48 3.05 3.45 -0.42
N LEU A 49 2.34 3.93 0.61
CA LEU A 49 1.11 3.31 1.11
C LEU A 49 -0.08 3.54 0.16
N LEU A 50 -0.18 4.74 -0.42
CA LEU A 50 -1.15 5.01 -1.48
C LEU A 50 -0.89 4.15 -2.72
N SER A 51 0.38 3.95 -3.09
CA SER A 51 0.73 3.10 -4.22
C SER A 51 0.33 1.63 -3.98
N LEU A 52 0.47 1.14 -2.74
CA LEU A 52 -0.04 -0.18 -2.36
C LEU A 52 -1.57 -0.28 -2.47
N ALA A 53 -2.30 0.72 -1.99
CA ALA A 53 -3.75 0.75 -2.11
C ALA A 53 -4.21 0.80 -3.57
N ILE A 54 -3.56 1.62 -4.40
CA ILE A 54 -3.85 1.70 -5.84
C ILE A 54 -3.57 0.36 -6.51
N ALA A 55 -2.40 -0.24 -6.28
CA ALA A 55 -2.03 -1.53 -6.84
C ALA A 55 -3.03 -2.65 -6.48
N TYR A 56 -3.57 -2.62 -5.26
CA TYR A 56 -4.62 -3.54 -4.82
C TYR A 56 -5.91 -3.38 -5.64
N PHE A 57 -6.39 -2.15 -5.79
CA PHE A 57 -7.64 -1.88 -6.51
C PHE A 57 -7.52 -2.03 -8.02
N GLU A 58 -6.37 -1.73 -8.59
CA GLU A 58 -6.11 -1.93 -10.03
C GLU A 58 -5.96 -3.41 -10.38
N ASP A 59 -5.75 -4.30 -9.41
CA ASP A 59 -5.36 -5.69 -9.62
C ASP A 59 -4.15 -5.78 -10.59
N ALA A 60 -3.23 -4.81 -10.46
CA ALA A 60 -2.14 -4.58 -11.40
C ALA A 60 -0.93 -5.48 -11.16
N LEU A 61 -0.89 -6.15 -10.01
CA LEU A 61 0.20 -7.02 -9.58
C LEU A 61 -0.21 -8.48 -9.64
N VAL A 62 0.77 -9.36 -9.80
CA VAL A 62 0.53 -10.81 -9.73
C VAL A 62 0.07 -11.18 -8.32
N ALA A 63 -0.88 -12.10 -8.20
CA ALA A 63 -1.43 -12.50 -6.91
C ALA A 63 -0.33 -12.90 -5.89
N PRO A 64 -0.41 -12.42 -4.64
CA PRO A 64 0.52 -12.81 -3.58
C PRO A 64 0.17 -14.21 -3.03
N PRO A 65 1.01 -14.79 -2.15
CA PRO A 65 0.63 -15.98 -1.39
C PRO A 65 -0.68 -15.74 -0.61
N GLU A 66 -1.63 -16.67 -0.73
CA GLU A 66 -3.01 -16.52 -0.20
C GLU A 66 -3.03 -16.21 1.31
N GLU A 67 -2.16 -16.88 2.07
CA GLU A 67 -2.02 -16.71 3.53
C GLU A 67 -1.58 -15.31 3.96
N LEU A 68 -0.99 -14.55 3.04
CA LEU A 68 -0.50 -13.19 3.26
C LEU A 68 -1.37 -12.14 2.57
N ALA A 69 -2.30 -12.54 1.69
CA ALA A 69 -3.02 -11.60 0.84
C ALA A 69 -3.78 -10.56 1.66
N ALA A 70 -3.57 -9.28 1.33
CA ALA A 70 -4.28 -8.17 1.92
C ALA A 70 -5.78 -8.27 1.57
N THR A 71 -6.61 -7.96 2.56
CA THR A 71 -8.05 -7.87 2.38
C THR A 71 -8.48 -6.42 2.13
N HIS A 72 -9.69 -6.24 1.64
CA HIS A 72 -10.30 -4.91 1.48
C HIS A 72 -10.35 -4.15 2.82
N GLY A 73 -10.55 -4.87 3.93
CA GLY A 73 -10.51 -4.30 5.28
C GLY A 73 -9.12 -3.81 5.69
N ASP A 74 -8.06 -4.53 5.31
CA ASP A 74 -6.68 -4.11 5.59
C ASP A 74 -6.33 -2.85 4.80
N ILE A 75 -6.77 -2.75 3.54
CA ILE A 75 -6.58 -1.54 2.72
C ILE A 75 -7.40 -0.37 3.26
N GLY A 76 -8.65 -0.61 3.70
CA GLY A 76 -9.46 0.42 4.36
C GLY A 76 -8.80 0.96 5.63
N ALA A 77 -8.24 0.08 6.47
CA ALA A 77 -7.48 0.49 7.65
C ALA A 77 -6.21 1.28 7.31
N LEU A 78 -5.50 0.88 6.25
CA LEU A 78 -4.31 1.57 5.76
C LEU A 78 -4.62 3.01 5.32
N VAL A 79 -5.65 3.19 4.49
CA VAL A 79 -6.04 4.52 3.96
C VAL A 79 -6.62 5.39 5.07
N ARG A 80 -7.33 4.81 6.05
CA ARG A 80 -7.83 5.54 7.22
C ARG A 80 -6.69 6.09 8.08
N SER A 81 -5.67 5.28 8.37
CA SER A 81 -4.48 5.73 9.11
C SER A 81 -3.76 6.88 8.39
N LEU A 82 -3.60 6.79 7.05
CA LEU A 82 -3.06 7.91 6.26
C LEU A 82 -3.85 9.20 6.48
N SER A 83 -5.18 9.11 6.47
CA SER A 83 -6.05 10.28 6.72
C SER A 83 -5.91 10.85 8.12
N GLU A 84 -5.69 10.01 9.14
CA GLU A 84 -5.60 10.43 10.53
C GLU A 84 -4.26 11.12 10.82
N LEU A 85 -3.18 10.66 10.19
CA LEU A 85 -1.83 11.19 10.35
C LEU A 85 -1.52 12.38 9.43
N GLU A 86 -2.29 12.59 8.36
CA GLU A 86 -2.06 13.70 7.43
C GLU A 86 -2.25 15.06 8.11
N HIS A 87 -1.33 15.99 7.91
CA HIS A 87 -1.36 17.33 8.51
C HIS A 87 -1.86 18.42 7.54
N ASP A 88 -1.73 18.21 6.23
CA ASP A 88 -2.28 19.11 5.23
C ASP A 88 -3.81 18.96 5.14
N GLU A 89 -4.55 20.05 5.33
CA GLU A 89 -6.01 20.01 5.43
C GLU A 89 -6.69 19.55 4.13
N GLU A 90 -6.14 19.96 2.98
CA GLU A 90 -6.70 19.61 1.68
C GLU A 90 -6.42 18.15 1.35
N ARG A 91 -5.19 17.68 1.57
CA ARG A 91 -4.85 16.27 1.40
C ARG A 91 -5.61 15.38 2.37
N ARG A 92 -5.78 15.81 3.63
CA ARG A 92 -6.63 15.11 4.61
C ARG A 92 -8.08 15.02 4.12
N ARG A 93 -8.62 16.08 3.51
CA ARG A 93 -9.96 16.05 2.91
C ARG A 93 -10.07 15.04 1.78
N LEU A 94 -9.08 15.00 0.88
CA LEU A 94 -9.01 14.04 -0.23
C LEU A 94 -8.88 12.59 0.28
N LEU A 95 -8.05 12.37 1.30
CA LEU A 95 -7.90 11.05 1.93
C LEU A 95 -9.20 10.58 2.56
N ARG A 96 -9.95 11.45 3.25
CA ARG A 96 -11.29 11.10 3.77
C ARG A 96 -12.26 10.73 2.67
N GLU A 97 -12.28 11.45 1.55
CA GLU A 97 -13.09 11.04 0.40
C GLU A 97 -12.71 9.64 -0.10
N ALA A 98 -11.41 9.32 -0.13
CA ALA A 98 -10.93 8.00 -0.52
C ALA A 98 -11.36 6.92 0.50
N VAL A 99 -11.25 7.18 1.81
CA VAL A 99 -11.73 6.29 2.88
C VAL A 99 -13.21 6.00 2.69
N ASP A 100 -14.05 7.03 2.55
CA ASP A 100 -15.49 6.87 2.36
C ASP A 100 -15.79 6.01 1.11
N ALA A 101 -15.03 6.20 0.02
CA ALA A 101 -15.21 5.39 -1.19
C ALA A 101 -14.91 3.90 -0.98
N VAL A 102 -13.85 3.61 -0.21
CA VAL A 102 -13.44 2.24 0.12
C VAL A 102 -14.46 1.61 1.06
N ASP A 103 -14.87 2.32 2.11
CA ASP A 103 -15.81 1.84 3.13
C ASP A 103 -17.24 1.64 2.56
N ASP A 104 -17.68 2.53 1.66
CA ASP A 104 -18.99 2.43 0.99
C ASP A 104 -19.00 1.38 -0.14
N GLY A 105 -17.84 0.80 -0.48
CA GLY A 105 -17.71 -0.17 -1.57
C GLY A 105 -18.05 0.42 -2.94
N LEU A 106 -17.63 1.66 -3.19
CA LEU A 106 -17.83 2.31 -4.49
C LEU A 106 -17.08 1.56 -5.60
N ALA A 107 -17.47 1.85 -6.86
CA ALA A 107 -16.84 1.27 -8.02
C ALA A 107 -15.32 1.53 -8.05
N THR A 108 -14.55 0.55 -8.50
CA THR A 108 -13.09 0.56 -8.50
C THR A 108 -12.50 1.81 -9.16
N ASP A 109 -13.03 2.25 -10.29
CA ASP A 109 -12.59 3.46 -10.99
C ASP A 109 -12.78 4.74 -10.15
N VAL A 110 -13.86 4.81 -9.36
CA VAL A 110 -14.12 5.92 -8.43
C VAL A 110 -13.12 5.91 -7.27
N VAL A 111 -12.85 4.74 -6.71
CA VAL A 111 -11.85 4.57 -5.64
C VAL A 111 -10.46 4.95 -6.15
N LEU A 112 -10.05 4.44 -7.30
CA LEU A 112 -8.78 4.75 -7.94
C LEU A 112 -8.64 6.24 -8.26
N GLY A 113 -9.68 6.88 -8.79
CA GLY A 113 -9.68 8.32 -9.05
C GLY A 113 -9.57 9.18 -7.78
N ARG A 114 -10.00 8.67 -6.61
CA ARG A 114 -9.82 9.35 -5.30
C ARG A 114 -8.42 9.11 -4.74
N LEU A 115 -7.93 7.88 -4.78
CA LEU A 115 -6.57 7.54 -4.31
C LEU A 115 -5.49 8.27 -5.11
N ASN A 116 -5.60 8.28 -6.45
CA ASN A 116 -4.63 8.98 -7.31
C ASN A 116 -4.54 10.49 -7.05
N ARG A 117 -5.65 11.13 -6.62
CA ARG A 117 -5.63 12.55 -6.23
C ARG A 117 -4.86 12.83 -4.94
N CYS A 118 -4.58 11.80 -4.14
CA CYS A 118 -3.86 11.92 -2.86
C CYS A 118 -2.34 11.79 -3.02
N LEU A 119 -1.85 11.33 -4.18
CA LEU A 119 -0.43 11.21 -4.48
C LEU A 119 0.21 12.60 -4.56
N THR A 120 1.39 12.75 -3.96
CA THR A 120 2.14 14.01 -3.98
C THR A 120 3.21 14.03 -5.06
N GLU A 121 3.71 12.86 -5.43
CA GLU A 121 4.67 12.68 -6.51
C GLU A 121 3.97 12.22 -7.80
N GLY A 122 4.43 12.71 -8.95
CA GLY A 122 3.94 12.29 -10.27
C GLY A 122 4.53 10.97 -10.76
N GLU A 123 5.15 10.17 -9.88
CA GLU A 123 5.64 8.84 -10.21
C GLU A 123 4.46 7.86 -10.29
N GLU A 124 4.48 6.96 -11.27
CA GLU A 124 3.48 5.92 -11.41
C GLU A 124 3.56 4.92 -10.22
N PRO A 125 2.42 4.51 -9.61
CA PRO A 125 2.40 3.69 -8.41
C PRO A 125 3.21 2.40 -8.48
N ILE A 126 3.10 1.62 -9.55
CA ILE A 126 3.82 0.34 -9.69
C ILE A 126 5.32 0.57 -9.88
N ALA A 127 5.70 1.60 -10.64
CA ALA A 127 7.10 2.02 -10.78
C ALA A 127 7.70 2.42 -9.43
N ARG A 128 6.96 3.16 -8.59
CA ARG A 128 7.37 3.50 -7.22
C ARG A 128 7.63 2.24 -6.40
N LEU A 129 6.66 1.33 -6.33
CA LEU A 129 6.78 0.09 -5.55
C LEU A 129 7.96 -0.76 -6.02
N THR A 130 8.16 -0.86 -7.33
CA THR A 130 9.28 -1.60 -7.93
C THR A 130 10.62 -0.99 -7.51
N ARG A 131 10.76 0.34 -7.62
CA ARG A 131 11.97 1.08 -7.21
C ARG A 131 12.26 0.92 -5.72
N ARG A 132 11.23 1.01 -4.87
CA ARG A 132 11.35 0.86 -3.42
C ARG A 132 11.73 -0.57 -3.03
N ALA A 133 11.10 -1.57 -3.64
CA ALA A 133 11.43 -2.97 -3.42
C ALA A 133 12.88 -3.30 -3.80
N ALA A 134 13.35 -2.82 -4.96
CA ALA A 134 14.73 -3.01 -5.40
C ALA A 134 15.75 -2.44 -4.39
N ARG A 135 15.47 -1.24 -3.84
CA ARG A 135 16.31 -0.64 -2.79
C ARG A 135 16.31 -1.45 -1.50
N LEU A 136 15.16 -2.02 -1.11
CA LEU A 136 15.03 -2.79 0.12
C LEU A 136 15.75 -4.15 0.07
N ILE A 137 15.76 -4.77 -1.11
CA ILE A 137 16.43 -6.07 -1.32
C ILE A 137 17.93 -5.87 -1.54
N GLY A 138 18.34 -4.76 -2.15
CA GLY A 138 19.74 -4.44 -2.41
C GLY A 138 20.51 -3.85 -1.21
N ALA A 139 19.82 -3.55 -0.11
CA ALA A 139 20.38 -3.03 1.14
C ALA A 139 20.74 -4.17 2.11
#